data_AF-A0A0V1ITQ1-F1
#
_entry.id   AF-A0A0V1ITQ1-F1
#
_cell.length_a   1.000
_cell.length_b   1.000
_cell.length_c   1.000
_cell.angle_alpha   90.00
_cell.angle_beta   90.00
_cell.angle_gamma   90.00
#
_symmetry.space_group_name_H-M   'P 1'
#
loop_
_entity.id
_entity.type
_entity.pdbx_description
1 polymer ?
#
loop_
_entity_poly.entity_id
_entity_poly.type
_entity_poly.pdbx_seq_one_letter_code
_entity_poly.pdbx_strand_id
1 'polypeptide(L)'
;MNRQIANRVFLGITWNKFEVKIMRPENALAASMFYDDREARKYTSNSHMMQIQSEMAERALELLALPEDESSFLLDIGCGSGLAGEILTEREHIWVGLDISQPMLNVAKERDVEGALILGDMGNGLPFRPGSFDGAISVSALQWLCYAEEKRQNPVKRLHRFFLSLYACLSRGSRAALQFYPDHPSQVELIMQQAMIAGFTGGVVVDYPESTRAKKIYLVLFTGGSCRLPVALTNECPQQNRVHYAKRSEIAQRNQSKKPLKKSKEWIMKKKVHARRLGK
;
A
#
# COMPACT_ATOMS: atom_id res chain seq x y z
N MET A 1 65.60 1.82 17.19
CA MET A 1 65.88 2.93 18.13
C MET A 1 65.68 4.25 17.37
N ASN A 2 64.58 4.94 17.70
CA ASN A 2 64.12 6.30 17.33
C ASN A 2 64.20 6.83 15.88
N ARG A 3 63.02 6.86 15.24
CA ARG A 3 62.63 7.80 14.18
C ARG A 3 62.32 9.17 14.80
N GLN A 4 62.97 10.23 14.32
CA GLN A 4 62.47 11.61 14.48
C GLN A 4 61.78 12.02 13.18
N ILE A 5 60.47 12.23 13.25
CA ILE A 5 59.65 12.77 12.17
C ILE A 5 59.45 14.26 12.42
N ALA A 6 59.58 15.00 11.31
CA ALA A 6 59.61 16.44 11.21
C ALA A 6 58.36 17.15 11.77
N ASN A 7 58.59 18.22 12.53
CA ASN A 7 57.63 19.28 12.76
C ASN A 7 57.82 20.32 11.65
N ARG A 8 56.86 20.43 10.72
CA ARG A 8 56.69 21.62 9.89
C ARG A 8 55.23 22.02 9.92
N VAL A 9 54.98 23.08 10.69
CA VAL A 9 53.72 23.79 10.84
C VAL A 9 53.26 24.25 9.45
N PHE A 10 52.10 23.79 9.01
CA PHE A 10 51.36 24.41 7.90
C PHE A 10 50.13 25.09 8.49
N LEU A 11 50.03 26.39 8.24
CA LEU A 11 48.96 27.26 8.73
C LEU A 11 47.58 26.72 8.36
N GLY A 12 46.67 26.82 9.33
CA GLY A 12 45.28 26.44 9.20
C GLY A 12 44.57 27.20 8.08
N ILE A 13 43.97 26.42 7.18
CA ILE A 13 42.79 26.81 6.44
C ILE A 13 41.71 25.85 6.91
N THR A 14 40.92 26.29 7.88
CA THR A 14 39.67 25.62 8.26
C THR A 14 38.72 25.76 7.09
N TRP A 15 38.58 24.69 6.30
CA TRP A 15 37.49 24.57 5.34
C TRP A 15 36.19 24.43 6.13
N ASN A 16 35.46 25.53 6.28
CA ASN A 16 34.05 25.48 6.62
C ASN A 16 33.37 24.61 5.54
N LYS A 17 32.90 23.42 5.93
CA LYS A 17 31.92 22.67 5.15
C LYS A 17 30.69 23.55 5.01
N PHE A 18 30.57 24.24 3.89
CA PHE A 18 29.28 24.71 3.42
C PHE A 18 28.45 23.46 3.12
N GLU A 19 27.65 23.05 4.10
CA GLU A 19 26.59 22.09 3.89
C GLU A 19 25.56 22.78 2.99
N VAL A 20 25.68 22.58 1.68
CA VAL A 20 24.65 23.01 0.73
C VAL A 20 23.42 22.18 1.09
N LYS A 21 22.51 22.77 1.86
CA LYS A 21 21.20 22.21 2.15
C LYS A 21 20.44 22.19 0.83
N ILE A 22 20.57 21.10 0.07
CA ILE A 22 19.78 20.87 -1.14
C ILE A 22 18.31 20.94 -0.70
N MET A 23 17.60 21.93 -1.23
CA MET A 23 16.20 22.15 -0.88
C MET A 23 15.38 20.94 -1.36
N ARG A 24 14.55 20.38 -0.48
CA ARG A 24 13.73 19.22 -0.84
C ARG A 24 12.70 19.62 -1.90
N PRO A 25 12.40 18.76 -2.89
CA PRO A 25 11.45 19.05 -3.98
C PRO A 25 10.10 19.61 -3.52
N GLU A 26 9.54 19.01 -2.47
CA GLU A 26 8.24 19.34 -1.87
C GLU A 26 8.16 20.75 -1.29
N ASN A 27 9.31 21.35 -0.96
CA ASN A 27 9.39 22.72 -0.45
C ASN A 27 9.60 23.74 -1.57
N ALA A 28 9.87 23.29 -2.80
CA ALA A 28 10.18 24.15 -3.94
C ALA A 28 8.95 24.47 -4.76
N LEU A 29 8.27 23.43 -5.26
CA LEU A 29 7.15 23.54 -6.18
C LEU A 29 6.20 22.37 -6.00
N ALA A 30 5.01 22.51 -6.59
CA ALA A 30 4.05 21.43 -6.71
C ALA A 30 4.64 20.20 -7.41
N ALA A 31 4.25 18.99 -7.04
CA ALA A 31 4.76 17.76 -7.69
C ALA A 31 4.60 17.79 -9.22
N SER A 32 3.44 18.28 -9.69
CA SER A 32 3.11 18.43 -11.10
C SER A 32 3.93 19.49 -11.83
N MET A 33 4.54 20.44 -11.10
CA MET A 33 5.34 21.54 -11.65
C MET A 33 6.84 21.36 -11.42
N PHE A 34 7.23 20.61 -10.38
CA PHE A 34 8.63 20.35 -10.03
C PHE A 34 9.29 19.45 -11.07
N TYR A 35 8.60 18.38 -11.49
CA TYR A 35 9.07 17.51 -12.56
C TYR A 35 8.58 18.00 -13.91
N ASP A 36 9.14 19.13 -14.36
CA ASP A 36 9.03 19.56 -15.76
C ASP A 36 9.83 18.65 -16.70
N ASP A 37 9.73 18.86 -18.02
CA ASP A 37 10.42 18.02 -19.01
C ASP A 37 11.95 17.94 -18.80
N ARG A 38 12.58 18.98 -18.22
CA ARG A 38 14.03 18.98 -17.98
C ARG A 38 14.38 18.20 -16.72
N GLU A 39 13.67 18.44 -15.62
CA GLU A 39 13.93 17.77 -14.36
C GLU A 39 13.57 16.29 -14.44
N ALA A 40 12.51 15.91 -15.15
CA ALA A 40 12.16 14.51 -15.41
C ALA A 40 13.28 13.75 -16.15
N ARG A 41 13.88 14.37 -17.18
CA ARG A 41 15.00 13.78 -17.92
C ARG A 41 16.27 13.71 -17.09
N LYS A 42 16.61 14.77 -16.34
CA LYS A 42 17.78 14.75 -15.44
C LYS A 42 17.65 13.67 -14.39
N TYR A 43 16.48 13.56 -13.77
CA TYR A 43 16.16 12.52 -12.79
C TYR A 43 16.45 11.16 -13.43
N THR A 44 15.82 10.84 -14.55
CA THR A 44 15.92 9.52 -15.18
C THR A 44 17.29 9.23 -15.83
N SER A 45 18.14 10.23 -16.06
CA SER A 45 19.49 10.05 -16.63
C SER A 45 20.59 9.80 -15.60
N ASN A 46 20.34 10.03 -14.31
CA ASN A 46 21.34 9.90 -13.26
C ASN A 46 21.41 8.45 -12.77
N SER A 47 22.44 7.71 -13.18
CA SER A 47 22.62 6.29 -12.87
C SER A 47 22.60 5.95 -11.37
N HIS A 48 23.18 6.80 -10.52
CA HIS A 48 23.15 6.60 -9.07
C HIS A 48 21.73 6.79 -8.50
N MET A 49 20.97 7.72 -9.07
CA MET A 49 19.58 7.93 -8.66
C MET A 49 18.71 6.74 -9.11
N MET A 50 18.86 6.30 -10.36
CA MET A 50 18.18 5.10 -10.87
C MET A 50 18.45 3.89 -9.99
N GLN A 51 19.72 3.64 -9.64
CA GLN A 51 20.09 2.52 -8.77
C GLN A 51 19.37 2.59 -7.42
N ILE A 52 19.34 3.75 -6.77
CA ILE A 52 18.64 3.92 -5.49
C ILE A 52 17.13 3.66 -5.64
N GLN A 53 16.51 4.11 -6.72
CA GLN A 53 15.07 3.85 -6.98
C GLN A 53 14.80 2.36 -7.20
N SER A 54 15.64 1.68 -7.98
CA SER A 54 15.55 0.24 -8.20
C SER A 54 15.70 -0.54 -6.90
N GLU A 55 16.71 -0.24 -6.08
CA GLU A 55 16.91 -0.89 -4.77
C GLU A 55 15.71 -0.69 -3.84
N MET A 56 15.11 0.50 -3.82
CA MET A 56 13.90 0.77 -3.02
C MET A 56 12.66 0.07 -3.58
N ALA A 57 12.54 -0.06 -4.91
CA ALA A 57 11.44 -0.77 -5.54
C ALA A 57 11.51 -2.29 -5.30
N GLU A 58 12.70 -2.88 -5.43
CA GLU A 58 12.95 -4.28 -5.09
C GLU A 58 12.59 -4.57 -3.63
N ARG A 59 13.02 -3.69 -2.72
CA ARG A 59 12.70 -3.81 -1.30
C ARG A 59 11.20 -3.65 -1.04
N ALA A 60 10.53 -2.72 -1.69
CA ALA A 60 9.09 -2.56 -1.57
C ALA A 60 8.34 -3.81 -2.06
N LEU A 61 8.78 -4.40 -3.16
CA LEU A 61 8.21 -5.64 -3.70
C LEU A 61 8.43 -6.82 -2.74
N GLU A 62 9.61 -6.97 -2.16
CA GLU A 62 9.90 -7.98 -1.13
C GLU A 62 8.94 -7.85 0.06
N LEU A 63 8.68 -6.62 0.52
CA LEU A 63 7.77 -6.35 1.64
C LEU A 63 6.30 -6.70 1.35
N LEU A 64 5.91 -6.83 0.07
CA LEU A 64 4.60 -7.35 -0.30
C LEU A 64 4.45 -8.85 0.02
N ALA A 65 5.55 -9.59 0.09
CA ALA A 65 5.60 -11.04 0.32
C ALA A 65 4.58 -11.80 -0.54
N LEU A 66 4.60 -11.52 -1.84
CA LEU A 66 3.80 -12.22 -2.84
C LEU A 66 4.31 -13.66 -3.00
N PRO A 67 3.48 -14.61 -3.45
CA PRO A 67 3.93 -15.95 -3.77
C PRO A 67 4.98 -15.92 -4.90
N GLU A 68 6.11 -16.60 -4.71
CA GLU A 68 7.24 -16.57 -5.66
C GLU A 68 6.91 -17.17 -7.03
N ASP A 69 5.96 -18.10 -7.10
CA ASP A 69 5.59 -18.83 -8.32
C ASP A 69 4.32 -18.29 -9.01
N GLU A 70 3.78 -17.14 -8.57
CA GLU A 70 2.55 -16.57 -9.13
C GLU A 70 2.77 -15.13 -9.64
N SER A 71 2.37 -14.86 -10.89
CA SER A 71 2.26 -13.49 -11.40
C SER A 71 1.12 -12.75 -10.69
N SER A 72 1.39 -11.55 -10.20
CA SER A 72 0.43 -10.70 -9.48
C SER A 72 0.08 -9.45 -10.29
N PHE A 73 -1.12 -8.91 -10.08
CA PHE A 73 -1.51 -7.64 -10.68
C PHE A 73 -1.32 -6.49 -9.67
N LEU A 74 -0.38 -5.60 -9.96
CA LEU A 74 0.14 -4.60 -9.00
C LEU A 74 -0.18 -3.17 -9.41
N LEU A 75 -0.28 -2.29 -8.42
CA LEU A 75 -0.42 -0.85 -8.60
C LEU A 75 0.88 -0.15 -8.18
N ASP A 76 1.49 0.63 -9.08
CA ASP A 76 2.61 1.53 -8.79
C ASP A 76 2.10 2.98 -8.66
N ILE A 77 2.14 3.52 -7.45
CA ILE A 77 1.55 4.82 -7.09
C ILE A 77 2.66 5.87 -7.01
N GLY A 78 2.54 6.91 -7.84
CA GLY A 78 3.64 7.84 -8.10
C GLY A 78 4.72 7.20 -8.95
N CYS A 79 4.31 6.51 -10.03
CA CYS A 79 5.19 5.66 -10.83
C CYS A 79 6.28 6.44 -11.59
N GLY A 80 6.14 7.76 -11.71
CA GLY A 80 7.12 8.63 -12.34
C GLY A 80 7.48 8.18 -13.76
N SER A 81 8.78 8.03 -14.00
CA SER A 81 9.35 7.56 -15.28
C SER A 81 9.38 6.03 -15.43
N GLY A 82 8.65 5.31 -14.58
CA GLY A 82 8.47 3.85 -14.66
C GLY A 82 9.59 3.00 -14.09
N LEU A 83 10.56 3.59 -13.38
CA LEU A 83 11.71 2.85 -12.81
C LEU A 83 11.29 1.71 -11.87
N ALA A 84 10.31 1.95 -11.00
CA ALA A 84 9.81 0.91 -10.10
C ALA A 84 8.99 -0.14 -10.87
N GLY A 85 8.21 0.29 -11.85
CA GLY A 85 7.45 -0.59 -12.74
C GLY A 85 8.31 -1.55 -13.57
N GLU A 86 9.50 -1.14 -14.02
CA GLU A 86 10.45 -2.05 -14.70
C GLU A 86 10.85 -3.22 -13.79
N ILE A 87 11.09 -2.96 -12.50
CA ILE A 87 11.37 -4.02 -11.52
C ILE A 87 10.18 -4.98 -11.39
N LEU A 88 8.94 -4.46 -11.44
CA LEU A 88 7.75 -5.33 -11.42
C LEU A 88 7.67 -6.21 -12.67
N THR A 89 7.97 -5.65 -13.84
CA THR A 89 8.03 -6.39 -15.11
C THR A 89 9.14 -7.46 -15.09
N GLU A 90 10.33 -7.12 -14.61
CA GLU A 90 11.46 -8.06 -14.47
C GLU A 90 11.14 -9.24 -13.54
N ARG A 91 10.21 -9.04 -12.60
CA ARG A 91 9.70 -10.08 -11.68
C ARG A 91 8.39 -10.71 -12.19
N GLU A 92 8.12 -10.57 -13.49
CA GLU A 92 6.99 -11.18 -14.19
C GLU A 92 5.61 -10.79 -13.63
N HIS A 93 5.51 -9.60 -13.03
CA HIS A 93 4.25 -9.04 -12.54
C HIS A 93 3.65 -8.07 -13.56
N ILE A 94 2.32 -8.05 -13.63
CA ILE A 94 1.57 -7.11 -14.46
C ILE A 94 1.27 -5.89 -13.59
N TRP A 95 1.43 -4.68 -14.12
CA TRP A 95 1.23 -3.48 -13.30
C TRP A 95 0.56 -2.33 -14.03
N VAL A 96 -0.03 -1.44 -13.23
CA VAL A 96 -0.55 -0.14 -13.65
C VAL A 96 0.16 0.94 -12.86
N GLY A 97 0.66 1.95 -13.54
CA GLY A 97 1.28 3.14 -12.94
C GLY A 97 0.31 4.32 -12.90
N LEU A 98 0.29 5.04 -11.77
CA LEU A 98 -0.40 6.32 -11.65
C LEU A 98 0.59 7.41 -11.23
N ASP A 99 0.66 8.51 -11.98
CA ASP A 99 1.47 9.68 -11.62
C ASP A 99 0.75 10.99 -11.95
N ILE A 100 1.06 12.05 -11.21
CA ILE A 100 0.49 13.38 -11.41
C ILE A 100 1.23 14.19 -12.48
N SER A 101 2.49 13.83 -12.78
CA SER A 101 3.36 14.53 -13.72
C SER A 101 3.27 13.92 -15.12
N GLN A 102 2.66 14.67 -16.05
CA GLN A 102 2.63 14.29 -17.46
C GLN A 102 4.05 14.17 -18.07
N PRO A 103 5.01 15.08 -17.78
CA PRO A 103 6.40 14.90 -18.22
C PRO A 103 7.02 13.58 -17.77
N MET A 104 6.82 13.16 -16.52
CA MET A 104 7.34 11.89 -16.01
C MET A 104 6.74 10.69 -16.77
N LEU A 105 5.43 10.70 -17.00
CA LEU A 105 4.75 9.68 -17.78
C LEU A 105 5.20 9.66 -19.25
N ASN A 106 5.54 10.82 -19.83
CA ASN A 106 6.10 10.88 -21.18
C ASN A 106 7.47 10.19 -21.23
N VAL A 107 8.32 10.41 -20.23
CA VAL A 107 9.61 9.70 -20.11
C VAL A 107 9.38 8.19 -19.95
N ALA A 108 8.42 7.76 -19.14
CA ALA A 108 8.08 6.34 -19.03
C ALA A 108 7.67 5.73 -20.38
N LYS A 109 6.88 6.45 -21.18
CA LYS A 109 6.51 6.02 -22.54
C LYS A 109 7.69 5.99 -23.50
N GLU A 110 8.58 6.99 -23.44
CA GLU A 110 9.82 7.03 -24.25
C GLU A 110 10.73 5.82 -23.95
N ARG A 111 10.65 5.28 -22.73
CA ARG A 111 11.39 4.09 -22.28
C ARG A 111 10.70 2.77 -22.60
N ASP A 112 9.52 2.81 -23.22
CA ASP A 112 8.74 1.64 -23.63
C ASP A 112 8.42 0.67 -22.47
N VAL A 113 8.03 1.23 -21.31
CA VAL A 113 7.63 0.40 -20.16
C VAL A 113 6.36 -0.40 -20.45
N GLU A 114 6.30 -1.64 -19.96
CA GLU A 114 5.18 -2.56 -20.25
C GLU A 114 3.88 -2.21 -19.50
N GLY A 115 3.97 -1.53 -18.36
CA GLY A 115 2.82 -1.19 -17.54
C GLY A 115 1.90 -0.13 -18.15
N ALA A 116 0.61 -0.23 -17.86
CA ALA A 116 -0.33 0.81 -18.26
C ALA A 116 -0.15 2.07 -17.42
N LEU A 117 -0.04 3.24 -18.07
CA LEU A 117 0.24 4.51 -17.41
C LEU A 117 -0.99 5.42 -17.34
N ILE A 118 -1.30 5.95 -16.16
CA ILE A 118 -2.45 6.81 -15.90
C ILE A 118 -2.00 8.14 -15.31
N LEU A 119 -2.41 9.24 -15.95
CA LEU A 119 -2.29 10.57 -15.36
C LEU A 119 -3.35 10.75 -14.28
N GLY A 120 -2.92 10.96 -13.03
CA GLY A 120 -3.84 11.12 -11.92
C GLY A 120 -3.18 11.67 -10.65
N ASP A 121 -3.97 12.38 -9.85
CA ASP A 121 -3.57 12.82 -8.52
C ASP A 121 -4.06 11.82 -7.46
N MET A 122 -3.13 11.08 -6.86
CA MET A 122 -3.44 10.09 -5.82
C MET A 122 -4.18 10.70 -4.61
N GLY A 123 -4.01 12.00 -4.33
CA GLY A 123 -4.69 12.71 -3.25
C GLY A 123 -6.19 12.95 -3.51
N ASN A 124 -6.65 12.79 -4.77
CA ASN A 124 -8.07 12.82 -5.12
C ASN A 124 -8.71 11.43 -5.05
N GLY A 125 -7.91 10.38 -4.81
CA GLY A 125 -8.32 8.99 -4.75
C GLY A 125 -7.98 8.24 -6.03
N LEU A 126 -7.88 6.92 -5.89
CA LEU A 126 -7.45 6.02 -6.96
C LEU A 126 -8.66 5.57 -7.81
N PRO A 127 -8.62 5.70 -9.15
CA PRO A 127 -9.77 5.52 -10.03
C PRO A 127 -9.98 4.05 -10.46
N PHE A 128 -9.85 3.09 -9.54
CA PHE A 128 -9.96 1.66 -9.85
C PHE A 128 -11.14 1.00 -9.15
N ARG A 129 -11.52 -0.18 -9.65
CA ARG A 129 -12.61 -0.95 -9.06
C ARG A 129 -12.16 -1.55 -7.72
N PRO A 130 -13.09 -1.84 -6.80
CA PRO A 130 -12.72 -2.50 -5.57
C PRO A 130 -12.12 -3.89 -5.78
N GLY A 131 -11.05 -4.23 -5.05
CA GLY A 131 -10.39 -5.52 -5.12
C GLY A 131 -9.70 -5.83 -6.44
N SER A 132 -9.26 -4.80 -7.17
CA SER A 132 -8.57 -4.96 -8.46
C SER A 132 -7.13 -5.45 -8.35
N PHE A 133 -6.38 -5.05 -7.33
CA PHE A 133 -4.93 -5.31 -7.26
C PHE A 133 -4.57 -6.28 -6.14
N ASP A 134 -3.59 -7.15 -6.40
CA ASP A 134 -3.05 -8.12 -5.45
C ASP A 134 -2.03 -7.48 -4.49
N GLY A 135 -1.49 -6.32 -4.87
CA GLY A 135 -0.63 -5.50 -4.03
C GLY A 135 -0.43 -4.11 -4.61
N ALA A 136 0.16 -3.21 -3.84
CA ALA A 136 0.54 -1.89 -4.31
C ALA A 136 1.91 -1.48 -3.78
N ILE A 137 2.71 -0.86 -4.65
CA ILE A 137 3.94 -0.20 -4.25
C ILE A 137 3.83 1.31 -4.47
N SER A 138 4.65 2.06 -3.74
CA SER A 138 4.86 3.48 -3.99
C SER A 138 6.27 3.83 -3.56
N VAL A 139 7.08 4.36 -4.46
CA VAL A 139 8.48 4.70 -4.17
C VAL A 139 8.67 6.20 -4.26
N SER A 140 9.03 6.82 -3.14
CA SER A 140 9.33 8.26 -3.06
C SER A 140 8.18 9.20 -3.46
N ALA A 141 6.92 8.80 -3.27
CA ALA A 141 5.76 9.61 -3.68
C ALA A 141 4.83 10.05 -2.52
N LEU A 142 4.63 9.23 -1.49
CA LEU A 142 3.61 9.48 -0.46
C LEU A 142 3.79 10.81 0.29
N GLN A 143 5.03 11.26 0.50
CA GLN A 143 5.32 12.49 1.25
C GLN A 143 4.69 13.74 0.60
N TRP A 144 4.45 13.74 -0.72
CA TRP A 144 3.80 14.85 -1.42
C TRP A 144 2.38 15.12 -0.90
N LEU A 145 1.69 14.12 -0.34
CA LEU A 145 0.37 14.31 0.26
C LEU A 145 0.39 15.01 1.62
N CYS A 146 1.57 15.19 2.23
CA CYS A 146 1.74 15.90 3.49
C CYS A 146 1.79 17.43 3.31
N TYR A 147 1.95 17.90 2.07
CA TYR A 147 2.07 19.31 1.74
C TYR A 147 0.77 19.84 1.16
N ALA A 148 0.47 21.09 1.48
CA ALA A 148 -0.65 21.82 0.92
C ALA A 148 -0.10 22.97 0.08
N GLU A 149 -0.14 22.81 -1.23
CA GLU A 149 0.33 23.82 -2.18
C GLU A 149 -0.71 24.93 -2.38
N GLU A 150 -1.98 24.60 -2.17
CA GLU A 150 -3.10 25.52 -2.34
C GLU A 150 -3.97 25.54 -1.08
N LYS A 151 -4.62 26.67 -0.80
CA LYS A 151 -5.49 26.84 0.38
C LYS A 151 -6.62 25.80 0.48
N ARG A 152 -7.04 25.21 -0.66
CA ARG A 152 -8.07 24.17 -0.71
C ARG A 152 -7.56 22.78 -0.37
N GLN A 153 -6.25 22.57 -0.45
CA GLN A 153 -5.63 21.29 -0.15
C GLN A 153 -5.48 21.16 1.37
N ASN A 154 -6.08 20.11 1.91
CA ASN A 154 -5.90 19.74 3.31
C ASN A 154 -5.19 18.37 3.34
N PRO A 155 -3.94 18.29 3.84
CA PRO A 155 -3.15 17.06 3.83
C PRO A 155 -3.87 15.88 4.50
N VAL A 156 -4.55 16.13 5.63
CA VAL A 156 -5.32 15.10 6.34
C VAL A 156 -6.43 14.55 5.46
N LYS A 157 -7.20 15.41 4.77
CA LYS A 157 -8.28 14.96 3.89
C LYS A 157 -7.76 14.23 2.65
N ARG A 158 -6.64 14.69 2.08
CA ARG A 158 -6.00 14.06 0.90
C ARG A 158 -5.43 12.69 1.26
N LEU A 159 -4.71 12.57 2.37
CA LEU A 159 -4.24 11.29 2.91
C LEU A 159 -5.40 10.34 3.22
N HIS A 160 -6.47 10.84 3.87
CA HIS A 160 -7.65 10.04 4.14
C HIS A 160 -8.30 9.50 2.86
N ARG A 161 -8.48 10.37 1.85
CA ARG A 161 -9.04 9.99 0.54
C ARG A 161 -8.16 8.96 -0.17
N PHE A 162 -6.85 9.19 -0.18
CA PHE A 162 -5.86 8.28 -0.74
C PHE A 162 -5.98 6.89 -0.12
N PHE A 163 -5.82 6.78 1.22
CA PHE A 163 -5.85 5.49 1.89
C PHE A 163 -7.21 4.79 1.81
N LEU A 164 -8.32 5.53 1.87
CA LEU A 164 -9.65 4.94 1.71
C LEU A 164 -9.81 4.31 0.31
N SER A 165 -9.37 5.02 -0.73
CA SER A 165 -9.41 4.48 -2.10
C SER A 165 -8.42 3.34 -2.32
N LEU A 166 -7.21 3.41 -1.76
CA LEU A 166 -6.21 2.35 -1.82
C LEU A 166 -6.72 1.07 -1.15
N TYR A 167 -7.29 1.19 0.05
CA TYR A 167 -7.90 0.07 0.76
C TYR A 167 -8.99 -0.60 -0.08
N ALA A 168 -9.83 0.21 -0.76
CA ALA A 168 -10.87 -0.31 -1.62
C ALA A 168 -10.29 -1.04 -2.85
N CYS A 169 -9.25 -0.50 -3.48
CA CYS A 169 -8.67 -1.05 -4.71
C CYS A 169 -7.91 -2.37 -4.48
N LEU A 170 -7.41 -2.62 -3.27
CA LEU A 170 -6.65 -3.82 -2.94
C LEU A 170 -7.57 -5.02 -2.65
N SER A 171 -7.13 -6.20 -3.08
CA SER A 171 -7.82 -7.46 -2.79
C SER A 171 -7.64 -7.84 -1.32
N ARG A 172 -8.40 -8.82 -0.84
CA ARG A 172 -8.41 -9.19 0.59
C ARG A 172 -7.15 -9.99 0.94
N GLY A 173 -6.44 -9.57 1.99
CA GLY A 173 -5.17 -10.19 2.39
C GLY A 173 -3.96 -9.67 1.62
N SER A 174 -4.16 -8.71 0.72
CA SER A 174 -3.09 -8.00 0.02
C SER A 174 -2.31 -7.06 0.93
N ARG A 175 -1.15 -6.67 0.44
CA ARG A 175 -0.27 -5.71 1.10
C ARG A 175 -0.05 -4.47 0.25
N ALA A 176 0.31 -3.38 0.90
CA ALA A 176 0.88 -2.23 0.25
C ALA A 176 2.20 -1.84 0.94
N ALA A 177 3.23 -1.56 0.14
CA ALA A 177 4.54 -1.14 0.62
C ALA A 177 4.88 0.23 0.02
N LEU A 178 4.86 1.27 0.85
CA LEU A 178 5.03 2.65 0.42
C LEU A 178 6.31 3.23 1.04
N GLN A 179 7.36 3.38 0.23
CA GLN A 179 8.57 4.08 0.61
C GLN A 179 8.36 5.60 0.52
N PHE A 180 8.76 6.32 1.57
CA PHE A 180 8.62 7.79 1.60
C PHE A 180 9.67 8.47 2.47
N TYR A 181 9.76 9.80 2.33
CA TYR A 181 10.69 10.65 3.07
C TYR A 181 9.93 11.62 3.99
N PRO A 182 9.67 11.24 5.26
CA PRO A 182 9.07 12.18 6.20
C PRO A 182 10.03 13.32 6.53
N ASP A 183 9.47 14.51 6.76
CA ASP A 183 10.22 15.67 7.25
C ASP A 183 10.38 15.61 8.77
N HIS A 184 9.31 15.21 9.47
CA HIS A 184 9.26 15.10 10.93
C HIS A 184 8.55 13.81 11.39
N PRO A 185 8.84 13.30 12.60
CA PRO A 185 8.17 12.11 13.14
C PRO A 185 6.63 12.21 13.15
N SER A 186 6.09 13.40 13.39
CA SER A 186 4.64 13.65 13.37
C SER A 186 3.99 13.42 12.01
N GLN A 187 4.74 13.53 10.89
CA GLN A 187 4.21 13.17 9.57
C GLN A 187 4.03 11.66 9.45
N VAL A 188 4.94 10.87 10.01
CA VAL A 188 4.80 9.39 10.05
C VAL A 188 3.56 9.01 10.85
N GLU A 189 3.36 9.62 12.02
CA GLU A 189 2.18 9.41 12.85
C GLU A 189 0.88 9.78 12.12
N LEU A 190 0.86 10.94 11.45
CA LEU A 190 -0.29 11.38 10.66
C LEU A 190 -0.63 10.39 9.53
N ILE A 191 0.38 9.99 8.75
CA ILE A 191 0.21 9.03 7.65
C ILE A 191 -0.33 7.71 8.18
N MET A 192 0.29 7.16 9.23
CA MET A 192 -0.15 5.92 9.86
C MET A 192 -1.58 6.05 10.38
N GLN A 193 -1.92 7.14 11.06
CA GLN A 193 -3.26 7.37 11.58
C GLN A 193 -4.30 7.36 10.45
N GLN A 194 -4.04 8.01 9.31
CA GLN A 194 -4.96 8.00 8.18
C GLN A 194 -5.10 6.61 7.54
N ALA A 195 -4.01 5.84 7.45
CA ALA A 195 -4.06 4.47 6.96
C ALA A 195 -4.91 3.56 7.88
N MET A 196 -4.72 3.67 9.20
CA MET A 196 -5.47 2.88 10.19
C MET A 196 -6.97 3.26 10.19
N ILE A 197 -7.29 4.55 10.06
CA ILE A 197 -8.69 5.01 9.92
C ILE A 197 -9.34 4.43 8.65
N ALA A 198 -8.59 4.29 7.56
CA ALA A 198 -9.10 3.67 6.33
C ALA A 198 -9.35 2.16 6.44
N GLY A 199 -8.86 1.52 7.50
CA GLY A 199 -9.06 0.09 7.78
C GLY A 199 -7.83 -0.78 7.57
N PHE A 200 -6.69 -0.20 7.20
CA PHE A 200 -5.44 -0.96 7.15
C PHE A 200 -5.01 -1.37 8.56
N THR A 201 -4.30 -2.48 8.62
CA THR A 201 -3.39 -2.80 9.73
C THR A 201 -1.96 -2.69 9.21
N GLY A 202 -0.97 -2.70 10.10
CA GLY A 202 0.44 -2.79 9.72
C GLY A 202 1.33 -1.86 10.51
N GLY A 203 2.42 -1.42 9.90
CA GLY A 203 3.44 -0.65 10.60
C GLY A 203 4.50 -0.05 9.68
N VAL A 204 5.55 0.45 10.29
CA VAL A 204 6.68 1.09 9.61
C VAL A 204 7.90 0.21 9.72
N VAL A 205 8.53 -0.07 8.58
CA VAL A 205 9.82 -0.74 8.47
C VAL A 205 10.87 0.32 8.18
N VAL A 206 11.96 0.29 8.94
CA VAL A 206 13.08 1.23 8.78
C VAL A 206 14.33 0.43 8.49
N ASP A 207 14.80 0.49 7.24
CA ASP A 207 16.07 -0.11 6.86
C ASP A 207 17.20 0.88 7.19
N TYR A 208 18.33 0.37 7.66
CA TYR A 208 19.51 1.14 8.09
C TYR A 208 19.20 2.28 9.08
N PRO A 209 18.52 2.03 10.21
CA PRO A 209 18.04 3.07 11.13
C PRO A 209 19.16 3.95 11.70
N GLU A 210 20.36 3.40 11.85
CA GLU A 210 21.55 4.08 12.39
C GLU A 210 22.22 5.05 11.39
N SER A 211 21.87 4.98 10.10
CA SER A 211 22.53 5.78 9.05
C SER A 211 21.64 6.91 8.57
N THR A 212 22.02 8.16 8.80
CA THR A 212 21.25 9.31 8.28
C THR A 212 21.20 9.38 6.75
N ARG A 213 22.18 8.78 6.05
CA ARG A 213 22.26 8.77 4.58
C ARG A 213 21.59 7.55 3.95
N ALA A 214 21.76 6.38 4.55
CA ALA A 214 21.24 5.13 3.98
C ALA A 214 19.84 4.75 4.50
N LYS A 215 19.36 5.41 5.57
CA LYS A 215 18.05 5.14 6.16
C LYS A 215 16.92 5.25 5.14
N LYS A 216 16.13 4.19 5.02
CA LYS A 216 14.92 4.13 4.21
C LYS A 216 13.73 3.76 5.08
N ILE A 217 12.60 4.42 4.86
CA ILE A 217 11.37 4.22 5.64
C ILE A 217 10.30 3.72 4.69
N TYR A 218 9.67 2.60 5.07
CA TYR A 218 8.58 1.97 4.34
C TYR A 218 7.36 1.84 5.25
N LEU A 219 6.22 2.33 4.78
CA LEU A 219 4.92 2.02 5.37
C LEU A 219 4.44 0.70 4.78
N VAL A 220 4.30 -0.32 5.61
CA VAL A 220 3.84 -1.65 5.20
C VAL A 220 2.45 -1.89 5.79
N LEU A 221 1.47 -1.97 4.89
CA LEU A 221 0.06 -2.07 5.22
C LEU A 221 -0.53 -3.39 4.76
N PHE A 222 -1.52 -3.89 5.49
CA PHE A 222 -2.24 -5.12 5.20
C PHE A 222 -3.74 -4.84 5.12
N THR A 223 -4.39 -5.33 4.07
CA THR A 223 -5.86 -5.39 4.02
C THR A 223 -6.36 -6.59 4.82
N GLY A 224 -7.47 -6.42 5.53
CA GLY A 224 -8.09 -7.54 6.25
C GLY A 224 -8.54 -8.65 5.29
N GLY A 225 -8.29 -9.91 5.64
CA GLY A 225 -8.65 -11.04 4.79
C GLY A 225 -8.20 -12.39 5.33
N SER A 226 -8.77 -13.46 4.79
CA SER A 226 -8.36 -14.83 5.08
C SER A 226 -6.99 -15.10 4.45
N CYS A 227 -5.97 -15.24 5.29
CA CYS A 227 -4.71 -15.85 4.89
C CYS A 227 -5.00 -17.25 4.32
N ARG A 228 -4.39 -17.62 3.18
CA ARG A 228 -4.45 -19.01 2.69
C ARG A 228 -3.90 -19.89 3.81
N LEU A 229 -4.79 -20.64 4.48
CA LEU A 229 -4.36 -21.61 5.49
C LEU A 229 -3.50 -22.66 4.78
N PRO A 230 -2.33 -23.03 5.34
CA PRO A 230 -1.53 -24.12 4.80
C PRO A 230 -2.39 -25.36 4.63
N VAL A 231 -2.26 -26.03 3.47
CA VAL A 231 -2.92 -27.31 3.24
C VAL A 231 -2.42 -28.29 4.30
N ALA A 232 -3.33 -28.96 5.00
CA ALA A 232 -2.95 -29.96 5.99
C ALA A 232 -2.12 -31.06 5.29
N LEU A 233 -0.93 -31.34 5.80
CA LEU A 233 -0.12 -32.46 5.33
C LEU A 233 -0.81 -33.75 5.76
N THR A 234 -1.54 -34.39 4.84
CA THR A 234 -2.18 -35.70 5.06
C THR A 234 -1.57 -36.73 4.12
N ASN A 235 -1.23 -37.91 4.63
CA ASN A 235 -0.70 -39.02 3.83
C ASN A 235 -1.79 -39.75 3.00
N GLU A 236 -3.01 -39.22 2.96
CA GLU A 236 -4.14 -39.82 2.26
C GLU A 236 -4.78 -38.84 1.28
N CYS A 237 -5.16 -39.37 0.11
CA CYS A 237 -5.85 -38.66 -0.96
C CYS A 237 -7.16 -38.03 -0.43
N PRO A 238 -7.47 -36.75 -0.72
CA PRO A 238 -8.56 -36.05 -0.06
C PRO A 238 -9.92 -36.64 -0.47
N GLN A 239 -10.51 -37.46 0.39
CA GLN A 239 -11.95 -37.63 0.41
C GLN A 239 -12.55 -36.28 0.78
N GLN A 240 -13.39 -35.74 -0.11
CA GLN A 240 -14.09 -34.46 0.08
C GLN A 240 -15.05 -34.53 1.27
N ASN A 241 -14.55 -34.40 2.49
CA ASN A 241 -15.35 -34.02 3.65
C ASN A 241 -15.59 -32.51 3.59
N ARG A 242 -16.42 -32.10 2.62
CA ARG A 242 -17.01 -30.75 2.61
C ARG A 242 -17.94 -30.65 3.81
N VAL A 243 -17.49 -29.93 4.84
CA VAL A 243 -18.40 -29.47 5.90
C VAL A 243 -19.33 -28.43 5.27
N HIS A 244 -20.57 -28.82 4.98
CA HIS A 244 -21.60 -27.91 4.49
C HIS A 244 -21.91 -26.86 5.56
N TYR A 245 -21.44 -25.63 5.37
CA TYR A 245 -22.00 -24.49 6.08
C TYR A 245 -23.45 -24.31 5.64
N ALA A 246 -24.40 -24.63 6.51
CA ALA A 246 -25.81 -24.38 6.26
C ALA A 246 -26.00 -22.87 6.04
N LYS A 247 -26.59 -22.48 4.90
CA LYS A 247 -26.89 -21.07 4.64
C LYS A 247 -27.88 -20.59 5.71
N ARG A 248 -27.70 -19.37 6.21
CA ARG A 248 -28.58 -18.75 7.22
C ARG A 248 -30.07 -18.74 6.78
N SER A 249 -30.34 -18.81 5.47
CA SER A 249 -31.67 -18.98 4.89
C SER A 249 -32.30 -20.36 5.14
N GLU A 250 -31.50 -21.43 5.21
CA GLU A 250 -31.98 -22.81 5.44
C GLU A 250 -32.37 -23.02 6.91
N ILE A 251 -31.64 -22.39 7.84
CA ILE A 251 -31.99 -22.38 9.27
C ILE A 251 -33.29 -21.58 9.51
N ALA A 252 -33.48 -20.47 8.77
CA ALA A 252 -34.71 -19.68 8.84
C ALA A 252 -35.93 -20.42 8.27
N GLN A 253 -35.76 -21.19 7.18
CA GLN A 253 -36.82 -22.01 6.61
C GLN A 253 -37.19 -23.22 7.48
N ARG A 254 -36.21 -23.87 8.14
CA ARG A 254 -36.50 -24.95 9.12
C ARG A 254 -37.35 -24.47 10.29
N ASN A 255 -37.11 -23.24 10.76
CA ASN A 255 -37.87 -22.64 11.86
C ASN A 255 -39.25 -22.07 11.47
N GLN A 256 -39.57 -21.99 10.17
CA GLN A 256 -40.93 -21.65 9.69
C GLN A 256 -41.87 -22.86 9.60
N SER A 257 -41.39 -24.07 9.89
CA SER A 257 -42.25 -25.25 9.88
C SER A 257 -43.00 -25.45 11.21
N LYS A 258 -44.33 -25.22 11.14
CA LYS A 258 -45.39 -25.81 11.97
C LYS A 258 -45.67 -25.23 13.37
N LYS A 259 -45.76 -23.90 13.52
CA LYS A 259 -46.66 -23.32 14.55
C LYS A 259 -48.01 -23.00 13.91
N PRO A 260 -49.12 -23.63 14.34
CA PRO A 260 -50.44 -23.34 13.77
C PRO A 260 -50.81 -21.88 14.02
N LEU A 261 -51.36 -21.22 13.00
CA LEU A 261 -51.80 -19.83 13.06
C LEU A 261 -52.74 -19.60 14.25
N LYS A 262 -52.48 -18.52 15.01
CA LYS A 262 -53.24 -18.19 16.23
C LYS A 262 -54.72 -18.02 15.87
N LYS A 263 -55.62 -18.66 16.63
CA LYS A 263 -57.09 -18.78 16.38
C LYS A 263 -57.53 -19.75 15.26
N SER A 264 -56.62 -20.51 14.64
CA SER A 264 -57.05 -21.60 13.76
C SER A 264 -57.72 -22.74 14.53
N LYS A 265 -58.55 -23.53 13.85
CA LYS A 265 -59.22 -24.72 14.43
C LYS A 265 -58.21 -25.69 15.07
N GLU A 266 -57.06 -25.88 14.45
CA GLU A 266 -55.97 -26.72 14.97
C GLU A 266 -55.30 -26.13 16.23
N TRP A 267 -55.15 -24.80 16.29
CA TRP A 267 -54.64 -24.12 17.48
C TRP A 267 -55.59 -24.26 18.68
N ILE A 268 -56.90 -24.15 18.44
CA ILE A 268 -57.94 -24.32 19.47
C ILE A 268 -58.00 -25.78 19.95
N MET A 269 -57.93 -26.74 19.03
CA MET A 269 -57.93 -28.17 19.38
C MET A 269 -56.69 -28.57 20.19
N LYS A 270 -55.50 -28.08 19.82
CA LYS A 270 -54.28 -28.30 20.63
C LYS A 270 -54.39 -27.72 22.03
N LYS A 271 -54.98 -26.53 22.19
CA LYS A 271 -55.23 -25.95 23.53
C LYS A 271 -56.22 -26.77 24.34
N LYS A 272 -57.31 -27.26 23.73
CA LYS A 272 -58.30 -28.12 24.41
C LYS A 272 -57.69 -29.45 24.84
N VAL A 273 -56.86 -30.08 24.00
CA VAL A 273 -56.15 -31.32 24.33
C VAL A 273 -55.13 -31.09 25.46
N HIS A 274 -54.43 -29.95 25.44
CA HIS A 274 -53.50 -29.61 26.51
C HIS A 274 -54.19 -29.33 27.85
N ALA A 275 -55.34 -28.62 27.85
CA ALA A 275 -56.14 -28.38 29.05
C ALA A 275 -56.66 -29.69 29.68
N ARG A 276 -57.17 -30.61 28.86
CA ARG A 276 -57.57 -31.95 29.30
C ARG A 276 -56.42 -32.75 29.93
N ARG A 277 -55.21 -32.58 29.43
CA ARG A 277 -54.00 -33.25 29.96
C ARG A 277 -53.54 -32.67 31.29
N LEU A 278 -53.92 -31.43 31.60
CA LEU A 278 -53.63 -30.72 32.84
C LEU A 278 -54.77 -30.80 33.87
N GLY A 279 -55.81 -31.61 33.60
CA GLY A 279 -56.88 -31.89 34.55
C GLY A 279 -57.80 -30.71 34.88
N LYS A 280 -57.96 -29.75 33.97
CA LYS A 280 -58.96 -28.68 34.04
C LYS A 280 -59.97 -28.77 32.91
#